data_AF-A0A938UEI5-F1
#
_entry.id   AF-A0A938UEI5-F1
#
_cell.length_a   1.000
_cell.length_b   1.000
_cell.length_c   1.000
_cell.angle_alpha   90.00
_cell.angle_beta   90.00
_cell.angle_gamma   90.00
#
_symmetry.space_group_name_H-M   'P 1'
#
loop_
_entity.id
_entity.type
_entity.pdbx_description
1 polymer ?
#
loop_
_entity_poly.entity_id
_entity_poly.type
_entity_poly.pdbx_seq_one_letter_code
_entity_poly.pdbx_strand_id
1 'polypeptide(L)'
;MQQNTQEEQEMMIHKDAKGFTLIELMIVVAIIGILAAIAVPNFVQYRNRSRVAASVGTSESIRGAMAAYAADSVSNLFPNSGGADWDDITDWASLSSVLNNNGAALKLSEALQGMEFVAYETWDLDGDDIEGDDYYFIFSTSGVPDTLTGAIVEVRSSGIQRWTRS
;
A
#
# COMPACT_ATOMS: atom_id res chain seq x y z
N MET A 1 -2.93 -4.46 89.67
CA MET A 1 -3.92 -5.00 88.71
C MET A 1 -3.69 -4.21 87.43
N GLN A 2 -2.84 -4.74 86.55
CA GLN A 2 -3.21 -5.71 85.51
C GLN A 2 -3.99 -5.02 84.38
N GLN A 3 -3.44 -5.15 83.17
CA GLN A 3 -4.14 -5.14 81.88
C GLN A 3 -4.71 -3.76 81.51
N ASN A 4 -4.10 -3.00 80.61
CA ASN A 4 -4.12 -3.30 79.18
C ASN A 4 -2.83 -2.83 78.51
N THR A 5 -1.83 -3.69 78.62
CA THR A 5 -0.81 -3.88 77.59
C THR A 5 -1.46 -4.33 76.30
N GLN A 6 -1.07 -3.69 75.20
CA GLN A 6 -0.97 -4.28 73.85
C GLN A 6 -2.30 -4.70 73.22
N GLU A 7 -2.88 -3.89 72.31
CA GLU A 7 -3.63 -4.45 71.16
C GLU A 7 -4.06 -3.44 70.08
N GLU A 8 -3.61 -2.19 70.10
CA GLU A 8 -3.48 -1.46 68.83
C GLU A 8 -2.16 -1.87 68.18
N GLN A 9 -2.11 -3.12 67.72
CA GLN A 9 -1.12 -3.54 66.75
C GLN A 9 -1.41 -2.71 65.49
N GLU A 10 -0.74 -1.57 65.39
CA GLU A 10 -0.58 -0.82 64.16
C GLU A 10 -0.20 -1.84 63.10
N MET A 11 -1.15 -2.14 62.22
CA MET A 11 -0.93 -3.02 61.09
C MET A 11 0.00 -2.26 60.14
N MET A 12 1.30 -2.29 60.44
CA MET A 12 2.34 -1.88 59.52
C MET A 12 2.29 -2.88 58.37
N ILE A 13 1.52 -2.53 57.34
CA ILE A 13 1.60 -3.11 56.02
C ILE A 13 3.02 -2.82 55.53
N HIS A 14 3.95 -3.72 55.88
CA HIS A 14 5.20 -3.86 55.15
C HIS A 14 4.78 -4.40 53.78
N LYS A 15 4.45 -3.47 52.89
CA LYS A 15 4.36 -3.78 51.47
C LYS A 15 5.76 -4.20 51.08
N ASP A 16 5.99 -5.51 50.96
CA ASP A 16 7.15 -6.08 50.31
C ASP A 16 7.16 -5.57 48.87
N ALA A 17 7.69 -4.37 48.68
CA ALA A 17 7.95 -3.80 47.38
C ALA A 17 9.15 -4.57 46.80
N LYS A 18 8.88 -5.76 46.27
CA LYS A 18 9.81 -6.49 45.42
C LYS A 18 10.09 -5.61 44.19
N GLY A 19 11.17 -4.86 44.26
CA GLY A 19 11.69 -4.07 43.14
C GLY A 19 12.25 -4.99 42.06
N PHE A 20 12.06 -4.59 40.80
CA PHE A 20 12.66 -5.27 39.65
C PHE A 20 14.18 -5.16 39.73
N THR A 21 14.91 -6.24 39.50
CA THR A 21 16.38 -6.17 39.50
C THR A 21 16.90 -5.57 38.19
N LEU A 22 18.00 -4.83 38.26
CA LEU A 22 18.66 -4.30 37.05
C LEU A 22 19.11 -5.44 36.12
N ILE A 23 19.50 -6.59 36.68
CA ILE A 23 19.93 -7.75 35.89
C ILE A 23 18.76 -8.40 35.13
N GLU A 24 17.57 -8.50 35.74
CA GLU A 24 16.36 -8.96 35.03
C GLU A 24 16.06 -8.04 33.85
N LEU A 25 16.17 -6.73 34.04
CA LEU A 25 15.92 -5.77 32.95
C LEU A 25 16.98 -5.87 31.84
N MET A 26 18.24 -6.06 32.20
CA MET A 26 19.33 -6.21 31.22
C MET A 26 19.17 -7.44 30.34
N ILE A 27 18.78 -8.59 30.92
CA ILE A 27 18.56 -9.83 30.15
C ILE A 27 17.35 -9.67 29.22
N VAL A 28 16.28 -9.02 29.68
CA VAL A 28 15.09 -8.78 28.85
C VAL A 28 15.43 -7.92 27.62
N VAL A 29 16.16 -6.82 27.81
CA VAL A 29 16.58 -5.96 26.68
C VAL A 29 17.53 -6.72 25.75
N ALA A 30 18.41 -7.58 26.26
CA ALA A 30 19.29 -8.41 25.44
C ALA A 30 18.51 -9.38 24.54
N ILE A 31 17.50 -10.07 25.08
CA ILE A 31 16.65 -10.99 24.30
C ILE A 31 15.82 -10.22 23.26
N ILE A 32 15.20 -9.10 23.65
CA ILE A 32 14.44 -8.25 22.72
C ILE A 32 15.34 -7.73 21.60
N GLY A 33 16.59 -7.37 21.90
CA GLY A 33 17.58 -6.93 20.91
C GLY A 33 17.87 -8.00 19.85
N ILE A 34 18.06 -9.27 20.27
CA ILE A 34 18.28 -10.40 19.35
C ILE A 34 17.04 -10.61 18.46
N LEU A 35 15.85 -10.61 19.05
CA LEU A 35 14.60 -10.78 18.29
C LEU A 35 14.38 -9.63 17.29
N ALA A 36 14.63 -8.39 17.70
CA ALA A 36 14.47 -7.21 16.86
C ALA A 36 15.43 -7.22 15.66
N ALA A 37 16.68 -7.68 15.85
CA ALA A 37 17.67 -7.77 14.78
C ALA A 37 17.22 -8.66 13.61
N ILE A 38 16.50 -9.75 13.89
CA ILE A 38 15.95 -10.64 12.86
C ILE A 38 14.58 -10.14 12.37
N ALA A 39 13.73 -9.65 13.28
CA ALA A 39 12.37 -9.27 12.98
C ALA A 39 12.27 -8.01 12.09
N VAL A 40 13.11 -6.99 12.33
CA VAL A 40 13.05 -5.72 11.60
C VAL A 40 13.29 -5.88 10.08
N PRO A 41 14.37 -6.52 9.59
CA PRO A 41 14.57 -6.67 8.15
C PRO A 41 13.46 -7.51 7.49
N ASN A 42 13.02 -8.58 8.16
CA ASN A 42 11.92 -9.42 7.67
C ASN A 42 10.60 -8.64 7.60
N PHE A 43 10.31 -7.81 8.60
CA PHE A 43 9.11 -6.99 8.64
C PHE A 43 9.09 -5.94 7.51
N VAL A 44 10.23 -5.31 7.21
CA VAL A 44 10.35 -4.36 6.09
C VAL A 44 10.08 -5.07 4.75
N GLN A 45 10.68 -6.24 4.52
CA GLN A 45 10.44 -7.02 3.30
C GLN A 45 8.98 -7.45 3.18
N TYR A 46 8.38 -7.92 4.27
CA TYR A 46 6.97 -8.30 4.30
C TYR A 46 6.06 -7.11 3.97
N ARG A 47 6.29 -5.95 4.60
CA ARG A 47 5.54 -4.72 4.32
C ARG A 47 5.66 -4.32 2.85
N ASN A 48 6.85 -4.37 2.27
CA ASN A 48 7.06 -4.02 0.86
C ASN A 48 6.30 -4.97 -0.07
N ARG A 49 6.33 -6.28 0.21
CA ARG A 49 5.56 -7.27 -0.55
C ARG A 49 4.06 -7.06 -0.42
N SER A 50 3.56 -6.71 0.76
CA SER A 50 2.15 -6.38 0.97
C SER A 50 1.72 -5.14 0.18
N ARG A 51 2.58 -4.10 0.12
CA ARG A 51 2.32 -2.91 -0.70
C ARG A 51 2.25 -3.24 -2.19
N VAL A 52 3.23 -3.99 -2.70
CA VAL A 52 3.22 -4.45 -4.10
C VAL A 52 1.97 -5.27 -4.41
N ALA A 53 1.57 -6.18 -3.52
CA ALA A 53 0.34 -6.96 -3.71
C ALA A 53 -0.93 -6.08 -3.74
N ALA A 54 -0.99 -5.05 -2.89
CA ALA A 54 -2.08 -4.08 -2.90
C ALA A 54 -2.10 -3.24 -4.19
N SER A 55 -0.93 -2.85 -4.71
CA SER A 55 -0.83 -2.16 -5.99
C SER A 55 -1.37 -3.00 -7.13
N VAL A 56 -0.97 -4.27 -7.21
CA VAL A 56 -1.48 -5.21 -8.23
C VAL A 56 -3.00 -5.39 -8.12
N GLY A 57 -3.53 -5.53 -6.90
CA GLY A 57 -4.99 -5.61 -6.70
C GLY A 57 -5.74 -4.36 -7.14
N THR A 58 -5.16 -3.17 -6.89
CA THR A 58 -5.71 -1.90 -7.39
C THR A 58 -5.63 -1.85 -8.91
N SER A 59 -4.52 -2.28 -9.51
CA SER A 59 -4.34 -2.35 -10.96
C SER A 59 -5.38 -3.25 -11.66
N GLU A 60 -5.83 -4.34 -11.04
CA GLU A 60 -6.96 -5.14 -11.55
C GLU A 60 -8.27 -4.35 -11.52
N SER A 61 -8.51 -3.57 -10.45
CA SER A 61 -9.67 -2.67 -10.39
C SER A 61 -9.62 -1.60 -11.49
N ILE A 62 -8.43 -1.07 -11.78
CA ILE A 62 -8.20 -0.11 -12.87
C ILE A 62 -8.54 -0.76 -14.20
N ARG A 63 -8.03 -1.96 -14.47
CA ARG A 63 -8.27 -2.70 -15.71
C ARG A 63 -9.76 -3.00 -15.92
N GLY A 64 -10.46 -3.41 -14.86
CA GLY A 64 -11.90 -3.66 -14.92
C GLY A 64 -12.72 -2.41 -15.25
N ALA A 65 -12.39 -1.27 -14.63
CA ALA A 65 -13.09 -0.01 -14.89
C ALA A 65 -12.76 0.58 -16.27
N MET A 66 -11.53 0.40 -16.78
CA MET A 66 -11.19 0.74 -18.16
C MET A 66 -12.03 -0.07 -19.15
N ALA A 67 -12.13 -1.39 -18.94
CA ALA A 67 -12.98 -2.25 -19.78
C ALA A 67 -14.45 -1.85 -19.73
N ALA A 68 -14.96 -1.42 -18.56
CA ALA A 68 -16.31 -0.89 -18.43
C ALA A 68 -16.48 0.43 -19.20
N TYR A 69 -15.52 1.34 -19.11
CA TYR A 69 -15.51 2.58 -19.89
C TYR A 69 -15.57 2.30 -21.39
N ALA A 70 -14.69 1.44 -21.91
CA ALA A 70 -14.65 1.11 -23.33
C ALA A 70 -15.97 0.48 -23.80
N ALA A 71 -16.58 -0.40 -22.99
CA ALA A 71 -17.87 -1.01 -23.35
C ALA A 71 -19.00 0.01 -23.55
N ASP A 72 -18.93 1.16 -22.85
CA ASP A 72 -19.91 2.25 -22.96
C ASP A 72 -19.47 3.34 -23.97
N SER A 73 -18.21 3.33 -24.42
CA SER A 73 -17.66 4.32 -25.33
C SER A 73 -17.97 4.03 -26.80
N VAL A 74 -17.85 5.06 -27.64
CA VAL A 74 -18.00 4.89 -29.10
C VAL A 74 -16.79 4.11 -29.62
N SER A 75 -17.06 3.04 -30.37
CA SER A 75 -16.03 2.19 -30.98
C SER A 75 -15.13 1.45 -29.98
N ASN A 76 -15.55 1.31 -28.72
CA ASN A 76 -14.79 0.60 -27.68
C ASN A 76 -13.38 1.18 -27.44
N LEU A 77 -13.25 2.50 -27.60
CA LEU A 77 -12.02 3.24 -27.39
C LEU A 77 -11.84 3.61 -25.92
N PHE A 78 -10.58 3.70 -25.51
CA PHE A 78 -10.18 4.15 -24.18
C PHE A 78 -10.02 5.69 -24.15
N PRO A 79 -10.02 6.30 -22.94
CA PRO A 79 -9.82 7.74 -22.81
C PRO A 79 -8.45 8.17 -23.35
N ASN A 80 -8.29 9.37 -23.92
CA ASN A 80 -7.00 9.73 -24.53
C ASN A 80 -5.94 10.09 -23.48
N SER A 81 -4.66 9.94 -23.84
CA SER A 81 -3.51 10.46 -23.11
C SER A 81 -3.12 11.85 -23.61
N GLY A 82 -3.39 12.90 -22.84
CA GLY A 82 -2.79 14.23 -23.10
C GLY A 82 -3.57 15.18 -24.03
N GLY A 83 -4.87 14.97 -24.24
CA GLY A 83 -5.74 16.00 -24.83
C GLY A 83 -6.24 17.03 -23.81
N ALA A 84 -7.16 17.89 -24.24
CA ALA A 84 -7.82 18.89 -23.38
C ALA A 84 -9.30 18.56 -23.10
N ASP A 85 -9.71 17.33 -23.40
CA ASP A 85 -11.08 16.86 -23.21
C ASP A 85 -11.30 16.37 -21.78
N TRP A 86 -12.56 16.35 -21.35
CA TRP A 86 -12.94 16.07 -19.95
C TRP A 86 -12.67 14.63 -19.51
N ASP A 87 -12.50 13.72 -20.47
CA ASP A 87 -12.25 12.30 -20.23
C ASP A 87 -10.76 11.94 -20.32
N ASP A 88 -9.90 12.88 -20.68
CA ASP A 88 -8.48 12.60 -20.87
C ASP A 88 -7.79 12.31 -19.55
N ILE A 89 -6.99 11.24 -19.55
CA ILE A 89 -6.22 10.85 -18.37
C ILE A 89 -4.82 11.42 -18.52
N THR A 90 -4.47 12.35 -17.64
CA THR A 90 -3.16 13.02 -17.63
C THR A 90 -2.45 12.93 -16.28
N ASP A 91 -3.22 12.65 -15.23
CA ASP A 91 -2.75 12.54 -13.85
C ASP A 91 -3.65 11.60 -13.04
N TRP A 92 -3.31 11.40 -11.77
CA TRP A 92 -4.13 10.59 -10.87
C TRP A 92 -5.54 11.15 -10.67
N ALA A 93 -5.72 12.48 -10.68
CA ALA A 93 -7.01 13.09 -10.42
C ALA A 93 -8.01 12.78 -11.55
N SER A 94 -7.59 12.96 -12.80
CA SER A 94 -8.34 12.58 -13.99
C SER A 94 -8.58 11.07 -14.05
N LEU A 95 -7.55 10.24 -13.80
CA LEU A 95 -7.69 8.77 -13.72
C LEU A 95 -8.75 8.35 -12.71
N SER A 96 -8.65 8.83 -11.46
CA SER A 96 -9.56 8.46 -10.40
C SER A 96 -10.98 8.96 -10.65
N SER A 97 -11.14 10.12 -11.30
CA SER A 97 -12.45 10.61 -11.76
C SER A 97 -13.08 9.66 -12.78
N VAL A 98 -12.39 9.39 -13.88
CA VAL A 98 -12.89 8.53 -14.97
C VAL A 98 -13.21 7.14 -14.44
N LEU A 99 -12.28 6.50 -13.72
CA LEU A 99 -12.45 5.12 -13.30
C LEU A 99 -13.47 4.92 -12.19
N ASN A 100 -13.61 5.87 -11.27
CA ASN A 100 -14.64 5.77 -10.23
C ASN A 100 -16.05 5.93 -10.81
N ASN A 101 -16.21 6.72 -11.89
CA ASN A 101 -17.47 6.79 -12.63
C ASN A 101 -17.78 5.46 -13.36
N ASN A 102 -16.76 4.64 -13.61
CA ASN A 102 -16.85 3.34 -14.29
C ASN A 102 -16.69 2.15 -13.33
N GLY A 103 -17.03 2.35 -12.05
CA GLY A 103 -17.14 1.27 -11.06
C GLY A 103 -15.87 0.92 -10.29
N ALA A 104 -14.77 1.65 -10.46
CA ALA A 104 -13.63 1.55 -9.55
C ALA A 104 -13.92 2.24 -8.19
N ALA A 105 -13.09 1.93 -7.20
CA ALA A 105 -13.11 2.58 -5.89
C ALA A 105 -11.70 3.12 -5.54
N LEU A 106 -11.12 3.87 -6.46
CA LEU A 106 -9.83 4.52 -6.29
C LEU A 106 -9.94 5.69 -5.31
N LYS A 107 -8.93 5.83 -4.46
CA LYS A 107 -8.86 6.94 -3.51
C LYS A 107 -8.50 8.24 -4.21
N LEU A 108 -8.89 9.35 -3.59
CA LEU A 108 -8.74 10.71 -4.10
C LEU A 108 -7.27 11.15 -4.31
N SER A 109 -6.29 10.44 -3.76
CA SER A 109 -4.88 10.73 -3.97
C SER A 109 -3.99 9.50 -3.97
N GLU A 110 -2.90 9.61 -4.72
CA GLU A 110 -1.81 8.62 -4.83
C GLU A 110 -1.23 8.21 -3.47
N ALA A 111 -1.04 9.19 -2.59
CA ALA A 111 -0.53 8.97 -1.24
C ALA A 111 -1.46 8.09 -0.39
N LEU A 112 -2.78 8.25 -0.56
CA LEU A 112 -3.75 7.42 0.16
C LEU A 112 -3.91 6.05 -0.49
N GLN A 113 -3.81 5.97 -1.82
CA GLN A 113 -3.88 4.71 -2.56
C GLN A 113 -2.66 3.84 -2.26
N GLY A 114 -1.48 4.44 -2.12
CA GLY A 114 -0.21 3.74 -2.02
C GLY A 114 0.41 3.40 -3.38
N MET A 115 -0.04 4.08 -4.44
CA MET A 115 0.44 3.95 -5.81
C MET A 115 0.64 5.35 -6.39
N GLU A 116 1.66 5.52 -7.21
CA GLU A 116 1.95 6.75 -7.94
C GLU A 116 1.74 6.50 -9.43
N PHE A 117 1.04 7.42 -10.08
CA PHE A 117 0.85 7.45 -11.51
C PHE A 117 2.13 7.90 -12.19
N VAL A 118 2.64 7.09 -13.10
CA VAL A 118 3.88 7.39 -13.83
C VAL A 118 3.58 7.79 -15.27
N ALA A 119 2.78 6.98 -15.96
CA ALA A 119 2.46 7.21 -17.36
C ALA A 119 1.13 6.56 -17.74
N TYR A 120 0.53 7.12 -18.79
CA TYR A 120 -0.61 6.56 -19.52
C TYR A 120 -0.47 6.89 -21.00
N GLU A 121 -0.64 5.90 -21.86
CA GLU A 121 -0.69 6.09 -23.31
C GLU A 121 -1.69 5.12 -23.95
N THR A 122 -2.25 5.53 -25.09
CA THR A 122 -3.27 4.79 -25.86
C THR A 122 -2.91 4.58 -27.33
N TRP A 123 -1.61 4.64 -27.65
CA TRP A 123 -1.14 4.40 -29.01
C TRP A 123 -1.44 2.95 -29.39
N ASP A 124 -1.58 2.69 -30.69
CA ASP A 124 -1.70 1.33 -31.22
C ASP A 124 -0.51 0.47 -30.73
N LEU A 125 -0.83 -0.47 -29.83
CA LEU A 125 0.15 -1.29 -29.11
C LEU A 125 0.26 -2.71 -29.68
N ASP A 126 -0.76 -3.19 -30.41
CA ASP A 126 -0.80 -4.53 -30.98
C ASP A 126 -0.61 -4.57 -32.51
N GLY A 127 -0.61 -3.39 -33.15
CA GLY A 127 -0.25 -3.17 -34.55
C GLY A 127 -1.38 -3.47 -35.52
N ASP A 128 -2.63 -3.34 -35.08
CA ASP A 128 -3.81 -3.54 -35.91
C ASP A 128 -4.30 -2.28 -36.64
N ASP A 129 -3.56 -1.17 -36.53
CA ASP A 129 -3.83 0.16 -37.09
C ASP A 129 -5.11 0.83 -36.54
N ILE A 130 -5.63 0.38 -35.38
CA ILE A 130 -6.70 1.05 -34.64
C ILE A 130 -6.06 1.89 -33.52
N GLU A 131 -6.34 3.19 -33.53
CA GLU A 131 -5.82 4.09 -32.51
C GLU A 131 -6.79 4.19 -31.33
N GLY A 132 -6.29 3.97 -30.11
CA GLY A 132 -7.03 4.19 -28.86
C GLY A 132 -7.90 3.03 -28.39
N ASP A 133 -7.92 1.90 -29.10
CA ASP A 133 -8.57 0.66 -28.63
C ASP A 133 -7.65 -0.17 -27.73
N ASP A 134 -6.43 0.31 -27.51
CA ASP A 134 -5.45 -0.23 -26.61
C ASP A 134 -4.91 0.82 -25.63
N TYR A 135 -4.34 0.35 -24.52
CA TYR A 135 -3.70 1.23 -23.56
C TYR A 135 -2.61 0.55 -22.74
N TYR A 136 -1.72 1.36 -22.20
CA TYR A 136 -0.91 0.97 -21.06
C TYR A 136 -0.82 2.06 -20.00
N PHE A 137 -0.88 1.65 -18.73
CA PHE A 137 -0.50 2.48 -17.59
C PHE A 137 0.78 1.98 -16.98
N ILE A 138 1.57 2.89 -16.43
CA ILE A 138 2.67 2.58 -15.54
C ILE A 138 2.38 3.20 -14.17
N PHE A 139 2.46 2.37 -13.14
CA PHE A 139 2.37 2.79 -11.75
C PHE A 139 3.61 2.37 -10.97
N SER A 140 4.07 3.21 -10.06
CA SER A 140 5.05 2.84 -9.04
C SER A 140 4.34 2.57 -7.71
N THR A 141 4.90 1.67 -6.89
CA THR A 141 4.37 1.38 -5.55
C THR A 141 4.99 2.33 -4.54
N SER A 142 4.14 3.15 -3.91
CA SER A 142 4.61 4.21 -3.01
C SER A 142 5.40 3.64 -1.81
N GLY A 143 6.60 4.18 -1.60
CA GLY A 143 7.48 3.81 -0.50
C GLY A 143 8.07 2.40 -0.61
N VAL A 144 8.08 1.81 -1.81
CA VAL A 144 8.85 0.61 -2.15
C VAL A 144 9.90 1.05 -3.17
N PRO A 145 11.21 0.81 -2.94
CA PRO A 145 12.23 1.11 -3.93
C PRO A 145 11.95 0.48 -5.29
N ASP A 146 12.10 1.25 -6.38
CA ASP A 146 11.87 0.79 -7.76
C ASP A 146 12.78 -0.37 -8.21
N THR A 147 13.86 -0.60 -7.48
CA THR A 147 14.81 -1.71 -7.69
C THR A 147 14.33 -3.03 -7.10
N LEU A 148 13.22 -3.03 -6.37
CA LEU A 148 12.59 -4.25 -5.88
C LEU A 148 11.65 -4.82 -6.94
N THR A 149 11.69 -6.14 -7.10
CA THR A 149 10.83 -6.86 -8.06
C THR A 149 9.36 -6.55 -7.83
N GLY A 150 8.70 -6.02 -8.86
CA GLY A 150 7.29 -5.69 -8.85
C GLY A 150 6.95 -4.36 -8.17
N ALA A 151 7.95 -3.54 -7.86
CA ALA A 151 7.71 -2.15 -7.44
C ALA A 151 6.99 -1.34 -8.51
N ILE A 152 7.24 -1.65 -9.79
CA ILE A 152 6.55 -1.06 -10.94
C ILE A 152 5.50 -2.05 -11.45
N VAL A 153 4.28 -1.56 -11.66
CA VAL A 153 3.16 -2.32 -12.20
C VAL A 153 2.73 -1.66 -13.50
N GLU A 154 2.67 -2.46 -14.55
CA GLU A 154 2.16 -2.05 -15.85
C GLU A 154 0.80 -2.70 -16.07
N VAL A 155 -0.19 -1.90 -16.47
CA VAL A 155 -1.56 -2.35 -16.71
C VAL A 155 -1.88 -2.13 -18.17
N ARG A 156 -2.20 -3.21 -18.89
CA ARG A 156 -2.63 -3.17 -20.29
C ARG A 156 -4.03 -3.78 -20.45
N SER A 157 -4.65 -3.55 -21.61
CA SER A 157 -5.85 -4.25 -22.06
C SER A 157 -5.70 -5.78 -21.94
N SER A 158 -4.56 -6.30 -22.40
CA SER A 158 -4.19 -7.72 -22.40
C SER A 158 -3.84 -8.31 -21.02
N GLY A 159 -3.54 -7.49 -20.01
CA GLY A 159 -3.23 -7.96 -18.67
C GLY A 159 -2.26 -7.09 -17.88
N ILE A 160 -1.81 -7.60 -16.74
CA ILE A 160 -0.93 -6.87 -15.80
C ILE A 160 0.47 -7.48 -15.80
N GLN A 161 1.49 -6.63 -15.95
CA GLN A 161 2.90 -7.00 -15.86
C GLN A 161 3.58 -6.27 -14.70
N ARG A 162 4.65 -6.88 -14.20
CA ARG A 162 5.41 -6.38 -13.05
C ARG A 162 6.87 -6.25 -13.46
N TRP A 163 7.42 -5.07 -13.20
CA TRP A 163 8.76 -4.71 -13.59
C TRP A 163 9.57 -4.24 -12.39
N THR A 164 10.87 -4.16 -12.59
CA THR A 164 11.82 -3.51 -11.69
C THR A 164 12.67 -2.60 -12.54
N ARG A 165 13.04 -1.44 -12.00
CA ARG A 165 14.02 -0.58 -12.66
C ARG A 165 15.40 -1.22 -12.50
N SER A 166 16.08 -1.46 -13.61
CA SER A 166 17.44 -2.03 -13.67
C SER A 166 18.50 -1.03 -13.26
#